data_AF-A0A2E9MCX9-F1
#
_entry.id   AF-A0A2E9MCX9-F1
#
_cell.length_a   1.000
_cell.length_b   1.000
_cell.length_c   1.000
_cell.angle_alpha   90.00
_cell.angle_beta   90.00
_cell.angle_gamma   90.00
#
_symmetry.space_group_name_H-M   'P 1'
#
loop_
_entity.id
_entity.type
_entity.pdbx_description
1 polymer ?
#
loop_
_entity_poly.entity_id
_entity_poly.type
_entity_poly.pdbx_seq_one_letter_code
_entity_poly.pdbx_strand_id
1 'polypeptide(L)'
;MSRWQRFQARGELDETTRRRARHVISENERTTAAAAAMREGDKALLGSLMDASHLSLKEDFEVSSEALDVMVECARPAAGCLGARMTGAGFGGCTVALVEATQTQGFCAEVGAAYQTRSGHEPQLYVCRATDGAAVVG
;
A
#
# COMPACT_ATOMS: atom_id res chain seq x y z
N MET A 1 5.14 -21.15 -12.86
CA MET A 1 6.31 -20.37 -12.39
C MET A 1 6.01 -18.88 -12.52
N SER A 2 6.28 -18.07 -11.50
CA SER A 2 6.12 -16.60 -11.56
C SER A 2 7.08 -15.97 -12.57
N ARG A 3 6.80 -14.74 -13.00
CA ARG A 3 7.70 -13.97 -13.87
C ARG A 3 9.05 -13.73 -13.18
N TRP A 4 9.06 -13.59 -11.85
CA TRP A 4 10.29 -13.53 -11.06
C TRP A 4 11.15 -14.80 -11.16
N GLN A 5 10.56 -15.99 -11.01
CA GLN A 5 11.29 -17.25 -11.11
C GLN A 5 11.95 -17.42 -12.49
N ARG A 6 11.31 -16.94 -13.56
CA ARG A 6 11.87 -16.94 -14.91
C ARG A 6 12.99 -15.92 -15.10
N PHE A 7 12.92 -14.80 -14.39
CA PHE A 7 13.95 -13.75 -14.43
C PHE A 7 15.22 -14.20 -13.72
N GLN A 8 15.11 -14.79 -12.52
CA GLN A 8 16.26 -15.28 -11.77
C GLN A 8 17.12 -16.30 -12.54
N ALA A 9 16.51 -17.05 -13.45
CA ALA A 9 17.21 -18.04 -14.27
C ALA A 9 18.12 -17.44 -15.38
N ARG A 10 18.18 -16.11 -15.55
CA ARG A 10 18.79 -15.46 -16.73
C ARG A 10 20.12 -14.73 -16.51
N GLY A 11 20.68 -14.68 -15.31
CA GLY A 11 22.00 -14.07 -15.07
C GLY A 11 22.23 -13.55 -13.66
N GLU A 12 23.44 -13.03 -13.42
CA GLU A 12 23.87 -12.51 -12.11
C GLU A 12 23.73 -10.98 -12.05
N LEU A 13 22.86 -10.50 -11.15
CA LEU A 13 22.81 -9.11 -10.70
C LEU A 13 23.49 -8.99 -9.33
N ASP A 14 23.95 -7.80 -8.96
CA ASP A 14 24.27 -7.54 -7.55
C ASP A 14 22.99 -7.61 -6.70
N GLU A 15 23.15 -7.76 -5.38
CA GLU A 15 22.01 -7.98 -4.49
C GLU A 15 21.03 -6.81 -4.45
N THR A 16 21.52 -5.58 -4.53
CA THR A 16 20.64 -4.41 -4.54
C THR A 16 19.82 -4.38 -5.83
N THR A 17 20.46 -4.50 -6.99
CA THR A 17 19.76 -4.52 -8.27
C THR A 17 18.78 -5.70 -8.36
N ARG A 18 19.14 -6.86 -7.80
CA ARG A 18 18.25 -8.03 -7.70
C ARG A 18 17.00 -7.72 -6.89
N ARG A 19 17.12 -7.11 -5.72
CA ARG A 19 15.97 -6.72 -4.88
C ARG A 19 15.06 -5.70 -5.60
N ARG A 20 15.63 -4.68 -6.25
CA ARG A 20 14.85 -3.71 -7.05
C ARG A 20 14.10 -4.37 -8.20
N ALA A 21 14.75 -5.29 -8.92
CA ALA A 21 14.11 -6.05 -9.98
C ALA A 21 12.99 -6.95 -9.44
N ARG A 22 13.17 -7.58 -8.27
CA ARG A 22 12.13 -8.38 -7.60
C ARG A 22 10.90 -7.54 -7.30
N HIS A 23 11.09 -6.34 -6.74
CA HIS A 23 9.99 -5.41 -6.51
C HIS A 23 9.23 -5.12 -7.80
N VAL A 24 9.91 -4.60 -8.83
CA VAL A 24 9.26 -4.18 -10.09
C VAL A 24 8.51 -5.32 -10.77
N ILE A 25 9.10 -6.51 -10.82
CA ILE A 25 8.47 -7.66 -11.49
C ILE A 25 7.25 -8.14 -10.69
N SER A 26 7.39 -8.29 -9.37
CA SER A 26 6.30 -8.77 -8.51
C SER A 26 5.19 -7.72 -8.33
N GLU A 27 5.52 -6.43 -8.38
CA GLU A 27 4.54 -5.34 -8.31
C GLU A 27 3.65 -5.34 -9.55
N ASN A 28 4.21 -5.54 -10.75
CA ASN A 28 3.40 -5.69 -11.98
C ASN A 28 2.42 -6.87 -11.90
N GLU A 29 2.84 -7.99 -11.30
CA GLU A 29 1.96 -9.14 -11.06
C GLU A 29 0.87 -8.79 -10.04
N ARG A 30 1.24 -8.14 -8.92
CA ARG A 30 0.29 -7.67 -7.90
C ARG A 30 -0.71 -6.67 -8.45
N THR A 31 -0.31 -5.75 -9.33
CA THR A 31 -1.23 -4.79 -9.97
C THR A 31 -2.28 -5.52 -10.81
N THR A 32 -1.87 -6.53 -11.58
CA THR A 32 -2.80 -7.32 -12.39
C THR A 32 -3.78 -8.10 -11.51
N ALA A 33 -3.28 -8.70 -10.42
CA ALA A 33 -4.09 -9.42 -9.44
C ALA A 33 -5.06 -8.47 -8.70
N ALA A 34 -4.62 -7.27 -8.31
CA ALA A 34 -5.46 -6.29 -7.64
C ALA A 34 -6.60 -5.82 -8.54
N ALA A 35 -6.33 -5.61 -9.83
CA ALA A 35 -7.36 -5.28 -10.80
C ALA A 35 -8.38 -6.42 -10.97
N ALA A 36 -7.96 -7.68 -10.88
CA ALA A 36 -8.87 -8.83 -10.90
C ALA A 36 -9.73 -8.88 -9.62
N ALA A 37 -9.11 -8.76 -8.45
CA ALA A 37 -9.80 -8.71 -7.16
C ALA A 37 -10.86 -7.59 -7.12
N MET A 38 -10.55 -6.40 -7.66
CA MET A 38 -11.52 -5.31 -7.77
C MET A 38 -12.72 -5.66 -8.66
N ARG A 39 -12.50 -6.32 -9.81
CA ARG A 39 -13.59 -6.73 -10.72
C ARG A 39 -14.47 -7.81 -10.11
N GLU A 40 -13.89 -8.69 -9.30
CA GLU A 40 -14.59 -9.80 -8.63
C GLU A 40 -15.23 -9.37 -7.29
N GLY A 41 -14.94 -8.16 -6.82
CA GLY A 41 -15.43 -7.67 -5.52
C GLY A 41 -14.71 -8.29 -4.32
N ASP A 42 -13.56 -8.96 -4.53
CA ASP A 42 -12.77 -9.58 -3.47
C ASP A 42 -11.91 -8.54 -2.74
N LYS A 43 -12.55 -7.83 -1.79
CA LYS A 43 -11.87 -6.81 -0.99
C LYS A 43 -10.79 -7.38 -0.07
N ALA A 44 -10.92 -8.63 0.36
CA ALA A 44 -9.95 -9.27 1.25
C ALA A 44 -8.65 -9.54 0.49
N LEU A 45 -8.75 -10.10 -0.71
CA LEU A 45 -7.60 -10.28 -1.60
C LEU A 45 -6.97 -8.93 -1.95
N LEU A 46 -7.76 -7.92 -2.33
CA LEU A 46 -7.25 -6.58 -2.62
C LEU A 46 -6.45 -6.01 -1.43
N GLY A 47 -6.99 -6.12 -0.22
CA GLY A 47 -6.31 -5.69 1.00
C GLY A 47 -4.98 -6.40 1.23
N SER A 48 -4.95 -7.73 1.12
CA SER A 48 -3.70 -8.51 1.24
C SER A 48 -2.65 -8.14 0.18
N LEU A 49 -3.08 -7.80 -1.04
CA LEU A 49 -2.18 -7.35 -2.11
C LEU A 49 -1.61 -5.96 -1.82
N MET A 50 -2.37 -5.07 -1.17
CA MET A 50 -1.87 -3.78 -0.70
C MET A 50 -0.76 -3.96 0.35
N ASP A 51 -1.00 -4.82 1.34
CA ASP A 51 -0.03 -5.13 2.40
C ASP A 51 1.27 -5.73 1.81
N ALA A 52 1.14 -6.71 0.92
CA ALA A 52 2.27 -7.32 0.24
C ALA A 52 3.07 -6.30 -0.61
N SER A 53 2.38 -5.36 -1.23
CA SER A 53 3.03 -4.30 -1.99
C SER A 53 3.78 -3.31 -1.08
N HIS A 54 3.22 -2.94 0.08
CA HIS A 54 3.92 -2.10 1.04
C HIS A 54 5.20 -2.76 1.56
N LEU A 55 5.12 -4.05 1.92
CA LEU A 55 6.31 -4.81 2.35
C LEU A 55 7.38 -4.84 1.27
N SER A 56 6.99 -5.05 0.00
CA SER A 56 7.93 -5.01 -1.12
C SER A 56 8.55 -3.62 -1.33
N LEU A 57 7.79 -2.53 -1.15
CA LEU A 57 8.35 -1.17 -1.22
C LEU A 57 9.34 -0.88 -0.08
N LYS A 58 9.09 -1.45 1.11
CA LYS A 58 9.96 -1.31 2.28
C LYS A 58 11.24 -2.14 2.14
N GLU A 59 11.14 -3.42 1.83
CA GLU A 59 12.27 -4.37 1.90
C GLU A 59 13.01 -4.52 0.57
N ASP A 60 12.27 -4.58 -0.54
CA ASP A 60 12.84 -4.83 -1.86
C ASP A 60 13.19 -3.54 -2.59
N PHE A 61 12.37 -2.50 -2.46
CA PHE A 61 12.59 -1.21 -3.13
C PHE A 61 13.26 -0.17 -2.24
N GLU A 62 13.15 -0.31 -0.92
CA GLU A 62 13.72 0.58 0.11
C GLU A 62 13.35 2.06 -0.12
N VAL A 63 12.07 2.32 -0.43
CA VAL A 63 11.52 3.68 -0.62
C VAL A 63 10.51 4.10 0.45
N SER A 64 10.28 3.27 1.48
CA SER A 64 9.42 3.67 2.59
C SER A 64 10.12 4.68 3.52
N SER A 65 9.45 5.06 4.60
CA SER A 65 10.02 5.83 5.70
C SER A 65 9.40 5.40 7.02
N GLU A 66 10.03 5.74 8.13
CA GLU A 66 9.49 5.44 9.47
C GLU A 66 8.05 5.97 9.64
N ALA A 67 7.78 7.19 9.18
CA ALA A 67 6.45 7.78 9.24
C ALA A 67 5.41 6.97 8.43
N LEU A 68 5.77 6.51 7.23
CA LEU A 68 4.88 5.68 6.40
C LEU A 68 4.62 4.32 7.04
N ASP A 69 5.68 3.68 7.54
CA ASP A 69 5.62 2.37 8.17
C ASP A 69 4.77 2.41 9.45
N VAL A 70 5.00 3.39 10.33
CA VAL A 70 4.21 3.59 11.55
C VAL A 70 2.74 3.80 11.22
N MET A 71 2.42 4.58 10.17
CA MET A 71 1.04 4.79 9.75
C MET A 71 0.38 3.49 9.26
N VAL A 72 1.07 2.67 8.46
CA VAL A 72 0.55 1.37 8.02
C VAL A 72 0.36 0.41 9.21
N GLU A 73 1.32 0.37 10.13
CA GLU A 73 1.26 -0.44 11.34
C GLU A 73 0.14 -0.02 12.31
N CYS A 74 -0.18 1.28 12.38
CA CYS A 74 -1.35 1.78 13.11
C CYS A 74 -2.66 1.44 12.38
N ALA A 75 -2.69 1.58 11.05
CA ALA A 75 -3.87 1.34 10.24
C ALA A 75 -4.28 -0.13 10.21
N ARG A 76 -3.32 -1.05 10.07
CA ARG A 76 -3.62 -2.44 9.77
C ARG A 76 -4.44 -3.19 10.86
N PRO A 77 -4.15 -3.05 12.17
CA PRO A 77 -4.94 -3.71 13.21
C PRO A 77 -6.28 -3.02 13.50
N ALA A 78 -6.47 -1.78 13.04
CA ALA A 78 -7.68 -1.01 13.32
C ALA A 78 -8.93 -1.64 12.70
N ALA A 79 -10.06 -1.47 13.39
CA ALA A 79 -11.30 -2.13 13.03
C ALA A 79 -11.76 -1.77 11.61
N GLY A 80 -12.07 -2.78 10.79
CA GLY A 80 -12.55 -2.60 9.42
C GLY A 80 -11.45 -2.36 8.38
N CYS A 81 -10.17 -2.32 8.76
CA CYS A 81 -9.07 -2.24 7.81
C CYS A 81 -8.82 -3.59 7.12
N LEU A 82 -8.80 -3.58 5.79
CA LEU A 82 -8.56 -4.76 4.95
C LEU A 82 -7.12 -4.82 4.43
N GLY A 83 -6.46 -3.67 4.31
CA GLY A 83 -5.05 -3.56 3.92
C GLY A 83 -4.62 -2.10 3.81
N ALA A 84 -3.32 -1.84 3.93
CA ALA A 84 -2.77 -0.50 3.87
C ALA A 84 -1.38 -0.47 3.22
N ARG A 85 -1.07 0.63 2.54
CA ARG A 85 0.24 0.84 1.89
C ARG A 85 0.60 2.30 1.77
N MET A 86 1.89 2.59 1.60
CA MET A 86 2.32 3.89 1.07
C MET A 86 1.80 4.12 -0.36
N THR A 87 1.63 5.38 -0.75
CA THR A 87 1.26 5.77 -2.12
C THR A 87 2.16 6.90 -2.63
N GLY A 88 2.34 6.97 -3.95
CA GLY A 88 3.29 7.90 -4.57
C GLY A 88 4.73 7.40 -4.52
N ALA A 89 5.68 8.33 -4.50
CA ALA A 89 7.11 8.04 -4.66
C ALA A 89 7.76 7.41 -3.42
N GLY A 90 7.22 7.67 -2.22
CA GLY A 90 7.84 7.27 -0.95
C GLY A 90 8.74 8.33 -0.34
N PHE A 91 9.59 7.91 0.58
CA PHE A 91 10.45 8.75 1.41
C PHE A 91 9.68 9.79 2.25
N GLY A 92 8.41 9.48 2.55
CA GLY A 92 7.44 10.38 3.16
C GLY A 92 6.14 10.47 2.34
N GLY A 93 5.28 11.44 2.68
CA GLY A 93 4.01 11.65 1.98
C GLY A 93 2.86 10.87 2.62
N CYS A 94 2.12 10.11 1.82
CA CYS A 94 0.83 9.56 2.21
C CYS A 94 0.80 8.02 2.18
N THR A 95 -0.10 7.47 2.99
CA THR A 95 -0.56 6.09 2.88
C THR A 95 -2.00 6.05 2.38
N VAL A 96 -2.43 4.88 1.91
CA VAL A 96 -3.81 4.56 1.57
C VAL A 96 -4.18 3.28 2.30
N ALA A 97 -5.32 3.30 3.00
CA ALA A 97 -5.91 2.13 3.64
C ALA A 97 -7.25 1.81 2.99
N LEU A 98 -7.50 0.53 2.74
CA LEU A 98 -8.81 0.02 2.33
C LEU A 98 -9.60 -0.31 3.59
N VAL A 99 -10.71 0.41 3.81
CA VAL A 99 -11.49 0.32 5.05
C VAL A 99 -12.96 0.07 4.72
N GLU A 100 -13.63 -0.78 5.50
CA GLU A 100 -15.08 -0.94 5.40
C GLU A 100 -15.81 0.38 5.70
N ALA A 101 -16.75 0.74 4.81
CA ALA A 101 -17.36 2.08 4.82
C ALA A 101 -18.01 2.44 6.17
N THR A 102 -18.64 1.47 6.83
CA THR A 102 -19.30 1.65 8.14
C THR A 102 -18.31 1.88 9.29
N GLN A 103 -17.04 1.53 9.11
CA GLN A 103 -15.99 1.63 10.13
C GLN A 103 -15.13 2.89 10.00
N THR A 104 -15.31 3.68 8.94
CA THR A 104 -14.44 4.82 8.58
C THR A 104 -14.23 5.84 9.71
N GLN A 105 -15.29 6.25 10.41
CA GLN A 105 -15.16 7.24 11.50
C GLN A 105 -14.35 6.68 12.68
N GLY A 106 -14.64 5.44 13.10
CA GLY A 106 -13.91 4.78 14.18
C GLY A 106 -12.45 4.54 13.81
N PHE A 107 -12.21 4.08 12.59
CA PHE A 107 -10.87 3.91 12.03
C PHE A 107 -10.06 5.21 12.06
N CYS A 108 -10.62 6.34 11.60
CA CYS A 108 -9.90 7.62 11.61
C CYS A 108 -9.54 8.07 13.04
N ALA A 109 -10.44 7.89 14.01
CA ALA A 109 -10.17 8.25 15.40
C ALA A 109 -9.07 7.36 16.01
N GLU A 110 -9.18 6.04 15.83
CA GLU A 110 -8.23 5.06 16.36
C GLU A 110 -6.83 5.26 15.76
N VAL A 111 -6.74 5.31 14.43
CA VAL A 111 -5.47 5.44 13.72
C VAL A 111 -4.83 6.79 13.96
N GLY A 112 -5.63 7.86 14.01
CA GLY A 112 -5.13 9.21 14.31
C GLY A 112 -4.46 9.27 15.69
N ALA A 113 -5.13 8.77 16.72
CA ALA A 113 -4.60 8.73 18.08
C ALA A 113 -3.37 7.82 18.20
N ALA A 114 -3.39 6.64 17.57
CA ALA A 114 -2.27 5.71 17.60
C ALA A 114 -1.03 6.28 16.90
N TYR A 115 -1.21 6.89 15.72
CA TYR A 115 -0.12 7.53 14.99
C TYR A 115 0.48 8.71 15.75
N GLN A 116 -0.36 9.59 16.31
CA GLN A 116 0.11 10.72 17.12
C GLN A 116 0.90 10.25 18.34
N THR A 117 0.43 9.20 19.02
CA THR A 117 1.12 8.62 20.18
C THR A 117 2.50 8.06 19.81
N ARG A 118 2.62 7.41 18.65
CA ARG A 118 3.87 6.76 18.22
C ARG A 118 4.87 7.70 17.55
N SER A 119 4.40 8.70 16.81
CA SER A 119 5.25 9.58 16.01
C SER A 119 5.44 10.97 16.62
N GLY A 120 4.59 11.39 17.55
CA GLY A 120 4.53 12.76 18.06
C GLY A 120 3.90 13.76 17.07
N HIS A 121 3.40 13.31 15.93
CA HIS A 121 2.83 14.16 14.88
C HIS A 121 1.35 13.88 14.67
N GLU A 122 0.56 14.95 14.50
CA GLU A 122 -0.85 14.84 14.15
C GLU A 122 -0.99 14.51 12.65
N PRO A 123 -1.66 13.41 12.27
CA PRO A 123 -1.85 13.05 10.87
C PRO A 123 -3.06 13.77 10.26
N GLN A 124 -3.00 14.01 8.94
CA GLN A 124 -4.16 14.44 8.17
C GLN A 124 -4.81 13.20 7.53
N LEU A 125 -6.08 12.97 7.87
CA LEU A 125 -6.83 11.79 7.43
C LEU A 125 -8.01 12.22 6.55
N TYR A 126 -8.10 11.60 5.36
CA TYR A 126 -9.13 11.91 4.38
C TYR A 126 -9.89 10.64 3.99
N VAL A 127 -11.22 10.69 4.06
CA VAL A 127 -12.08 9.63 3.52
C VAL A 127 -12.33 9.94 2.05
N CYS A 128 -11.63 9.22 1.18
CA CYS A 128 -11.65 9.45 -0.26
C CYS A 128 -12.62 8.51 -0.99
N ARG A 129 -13.11 8.95 -2.14
CA ARG A 129 -13.82 8.13 -3.14
C ARG A 129 -13.17 8.36 -4.50
N ALA A 130 -13.21 7.35 -5.37
CA ALA A 130 -12.82 7.55 -6.77
C ALA A 130 -13.81 8.52 -7.45
N THR A 131 -13.28 9.47 -8.20
CA THR A 131 -14.06 10.49 -8.92
C THR A 131 -13.58 10.60 -10.36
N ASP A 132 -14.33 11.34 -11.17
CA ASP A 132 -13.90 11.72 -12.51
C ASP A 132 -12.64 12.60 -12.47
N GLY A 133 -11.91 12.59 -13.58
CA GLY A 133 -10.76 13.48 -13.81
C GLY A 133 -11.19 14.89 -14.22
N ALA A 134 -10.21 15.75 -14.50
CA ALA A 134 -10.46 17.12 -14.95
C ALA A 134 -11.27 17.17 -16.26
N ALA A 135 -12.27 18.04 -16.30
CA ALA A 135 -13.15 18.25 -17.45
C ALA A 135 -13.49 19.74 -17.61
N VAL A 136 -13.90 20.15 -18.80
CA VAL A 136 -14.45 21.50 -19.03
C VAL A 136 -15.83 21.57 -18.39
N VAL A 137 -16.03 22.55 -17.51
CA VAL A 137 -17.35 22.87 -16.95
C VAL A 137 -18.00 23.91 -17.85
N GLY A 138 -19.11 23.54 -18.49
CA GLY A 138 -19.92 24.40 -19.36
C GLY A 138 -21.29 24.66 -18.78
#